data_AF-A0A4R6ZP16-F1
#
_entry.id   AF-A0A4R6ZP16-F1
#
_cell.length_a   1.000
_cell.length_b   1.000
_cell.length_c   1.000
_cell.angle_alpha   90.00
_cell.angle_beta   90.00
_cell.angle_gamma   90.00
#
_symmetry.space_group_name_H-M   'P 1'
#
loop_
_entity.id
_entity.type
_entity.pdbx_description
1 polymer ?
#
loop_
_entity_poly.entity_id
_entity_poly.type
_entity_poly.pdbx_seq_one_letter_code
_entity_poly.pdbx_strand_id
1 'polypeptide(L)' 'MAKAFVKIGADGYVNEWVAPKEEDGYMLIESDDSLVTNIDCVKIVNGVAVLDKEKQEELQEENKEMIEMLEQEKAMYE' A
#
# COMPACT_ATOMS: atom_id res chain seq x y z
N MET A 1 3.50 -13.07 8.43
CA MET A 1 2.09 -12.69 8.50
C MET A 1 1.81 -12.15 9.89
N ALA A 2 1.53 -10.86 9.98
CA ALA A 2 1.16 -10.14 11.20
C ALA A 2 -0.30 -9.69 11.11
N LYS A 3 -0.91 -9.37 12.25
CA LYS A 3 -2.25 -8.78 12.31
C LYS A 3 -2.16 -7.27 12.27
N ALA A 4 -2.98 -6.64 11.44
CA ALA A 4 -3.09 -5.19 11.35
C ALA A 4 -4.55 -4.76 11.30
N PHE A 5 -4.83 -3.54 11.75
CA PHE A 5 -6.12 -2.89 11.55
C PHE A 5 -6.00 -1.94 10.37
N VAL A 6 -6.94 -2.05 9.44
CA VAL A 6 -6.94 -1.24 8.23
C VAL A 6 -8.28 -0.57 8.00
N LYS A 7 -8.24 0.58 7.33
CA LYS A 7 -9.41 1.23 6.77
C LYS A 7 -9.39 1.11 5.26
N ILE A 8 -10.51 0.71 4.70
CA ILE A 8 -10.66 0.55 3.25
C ILE A 8 -11.28 1.82 2.67
N GLY A 9 -10.67 2.32 1.60
CA GLY A 9 -11.16 3.43 0.80
C GLY A 9 -12.44 3.09 0.03
N ALA A 10 -13.08 4.13 -0.51
CA ALA A 10 -14.27 3.94 -1.36
C ALA A 10 -13.95 3.25 -2.70
N ASP A 11 -12.69 3.25 -3.09
CA ASP A 11 -12.12 2.57 -4.26
C ASP A 11 -11.83 1.07 -4.01
N GLY A 12 -11.96 0.61 -2.77
CA GLY A 12 -11.74 -0.79 -2.39
C GLY A 12 -10.29 -1.14 -2.05
N TYR A 13 -9.39 -0.16 -1.98
CA TYR A 13 -8.00 -0.35 -1.55
C TYR A 13 -7.81 0.06 -0.09
N VAL A 14 -6.72 -0.38 0.52
CA VAL A 14 -6.35 0.09 1.87
C VAL A 14 -5.95 1.57 1.77
N ASN A 15 -6.53 2.40 2.62
CA ASN A 15 -6.19 3.82 2.72
C ASN A 15 -5.38 4.15 3.98
N GLU A 16 -5.49 3.32 5.01
CA GLU A 16 -4.83 3.57 6.29
C GLU A 16 -4.48 2.25 7.00
N TRP A 17 -3.26 2.19 7.54
CA TRP A 17 -2.80 1.15 8.47
C TRP A 17 -2.71 1.78 9.85
N VAL A 18 -3.32 1.16 10.86
CA VAL A 18 -3.20 1.62 12.24
C VAL A 18 -2.64 0.52 13.14
N ALA A 19 -1.91 0.96 14.16
CA ALA A 19 -1.58 0.13 15.30
C ALA A 19 -2.86 -0.46 15.93
N PRO A 20 -2.79 -1.55 16.71
CA PRO A 20 -3.96 -2.25 17.23
C PRO A 20 -4.97 -1.30 17.88
N LYS A 21 -6.09 -1.07 17.21
CA LYS A 21 -7.14 -0.15 17.64
C LYS A 21 -8.48 -0.69 17.18
N GLU A 22 -9.28 -1.15 18.13
CA GLU A 22 -10.67 -1.50 17.89
C GLU A 22 -11.48 -0.20 17.87
N GLU A 23 -11.61 0.38 16.68
CA GLU A 23 -12.45 1.55 16.42
C GLU A 23 -13.38 1.31 15.23
N ASP A 24 -14.50 2.01 15.22
CA ASP A 24 -15.48 1.94 14.14
C ASP A 24 -14.85 2.30 12.79
N GLY A 25 -15.09 1.45 11.78
CA GLY A 25 -14.59 1.63 10.43
C GLY A 25 -13.21 1.00 10.15
N TYR A 26 -12.57 0.41 11.16
CA TYR A 26 -11.36 -0.40 10.98
C TYR A 26 -11.69 -1.90 10.98
N MET A 27 -10.99 -2.66 10.15
CA MET A 27 -11.08 -4.12 10.09
C MET A 27 -9.75 -4.77 10.43
N LEU A 28 -9.81 -5.83 11.23
CA LEU A 28 -8.67 -6.68 11.53
C LEU A 28 -8.39 -7.61 10.35
N ILE A 29 -7.16 -7.58 9.84
CA ILE A 29 -6.71 -8.40 8.72
C ILE A 29 -5.37 -9.06 9.02
N GLU A 30 -5.02 -10.07 8.22
CA GLU A 30 -3.66 -10.61 8.15
C GLU A 30 -2.90 -9.94 7.01
N SER A 31 -1.67 -9.48 7.27
CA SER A 31 -0.82 -8.86 6.27
C SER A 31 0.62 -9.36 6.37
N ASP A 32 1.32 -9.31 5.24
CA ASP A 32 2.78 -9.31 5.22
C ASP A 32 3.28 -7.88 5.49
N ASP A 33 4.38 -7.74 6.24
CA ASP A 33 4.95 -6.44 6.59
C ASP A 33 5.45 -5.68 5.34
N SER A 34 5.78 -6.40 4.26
CA SER A 34 6.17 -5.82 2.97
C SER A 34 5.04 -5.04 2.26
N LEU A 35 3.78 -5.24 2.65
CA LEU A 35 2.64 -4.56 2.03
C LEU A 35 2.38 -3.17 2.60
N VAL A 36 2.94 -2.85 3.76
CA VAL A 36 2.72 -1.55 4.44
C VAL A 36 3.19 -0.38 3.56
N THR A 37 4.27 -0.55 2.80
CA THR A 37 4.80 0.48 1.89
C THR A 37 4.11 0.51 0.52
N ASN A 38 3.17 -0.38 0.25
CA ASN A 38 2.46 -0.50 -1.03
C ASN A 38 0.97 -0.16 -0.89
N ILE A 39 0.61 0.68 0.09
CA ILE A 39 -0.77 0.92 0.54
C ILE A 39 -1.78 1.12 -0.61
N ASP A 40 -1.43 1.95 -1.60
CA ASP A 40 -2.29 2.32 -2.73
C ASP A 40 -2.59 1.15 -3.70
N CYS A 41 -1.93 0.00 -3.49
CA CYS A 41 -2.06 -1.20 -4.31
C CYS A 41 -2.55 -2.41 -3.50
N VAL A 42 -3.00 -2.24 -2.25
CA VAL A 42 -3.38 -3.36 -1.38
C VAL A 42 -4.91 -3.51 -1.33
N LYS A 43 -5.40 -4.72 -1.62
CA LYS A 43 -6.79 -5.13 -1.46
C LYS A 43 -6.94 -6.14 -0.33
N ILE A 44 -8.15 -6.26 0.21
CA ILE A 44 -8.47 -7.29 1.19
C ILE A 44 -9.28 -8.40 0.53
N VAL A 45 -8.77 -9.63 0.59
CA VAL A 45 -9.43 -10.83 0.10
C VAL A 45 -9.58 -11.81 1.26
N ASN A 46 -10.81 -12.09 1.68
CA ASN A 46 -11.11 -13.00 2.79
C ASN A 46 -10.37 -12.65 4.11
N GLY A 47 -10.22 -11.35 4.41
CA GLY A 47 -9.52 -10.89 5.60
C GLY A 47 -7.98 -10.91 5.51
N VAL A 48 -7.42 -11.15 4.32
CA VAL A 48 -5.98 -11.13 4.07
C VAL A 48 -5.65 -9.98 3.11
N ALA A 49 -4.62 -9.20 3.43
CA ALA A 49 -4.07 -8.19 2.54
C ALA A 49 -3.33 -8.84 1.37
N VAL A 50 -3.66 -8.42 0.16
CA VAL A 50 -3.09 -8.93 -1.08
C VAL A 50 -2.66 -7.76 -1.94
N LEU A 51 -1.45 -7.85 -2.50
CA LEU A 51 -0.95 -6.89 -3.47
C LEU A 51 -1.69 -7.05 -4.81
N ASP A 52 -2.34 -5.99 -5.25
CA ASP A 52 -2.84 -5.84 -6.60
C ASP A 52 -1.68 -5.41 -7.52
N LYS A 53 -1.13 -6.39 -8.24
CA LYS A 53 0.00 -6.15 -9.15
C LYS A 53 -0.37 -5.28 -10.34
N GLU A 54 -1.59 -5.40 -10.85
CA GLU A 54 -2.03 -4.58 -11.99
C GLU A 54 -2.09 -3.10 -11.57
N LYS A 55 -2.64 -2.83 -10.39
CA LYS A 55 -2.66 -1.46 -9.85
C LYS A 55 -1.25 -0.93 -9.55
N GLN A 56 -0.36 -1.79 -9.06
CA GLN A 56 1.03 -1.43 -8.81
C GLN A 56 1.77 -1.05 -10.11
N GLU A 57 1.62 -1.85 -11.17
CA GLU A 57 2.23 -1.58 -12.48
C GLU A 57 1.66 -0.29 -13.10
N GLU A 58 0.35 -0.06 -12.99
CA GLU A 58 -0.30 1.19 -13.42
C GLU A 58 0.32 2.40 -12.72
N LEU A 59 0.41 2.37 -11.39
CA LEU A 59 0.99 3.47 -10.61
C LEU A 59 2.48 3.66 -10.86
N GLN A 60 3.22 2.59 -11.15
CA GLN A 60 4.64 2.69 -11.52
C GLN A 60 4.81 3.39 -12.86
N GLU A 61 3.99 3.07 -13.86
CA GLU A 61 4.04 3.73 -15.16
C GLU A 61 3.58 5.19 -15.07
N GLU A 62 2.52 5.48 -14.31
CA GLU A 62 2.04 6.85 -14.06
C GLU A 62 3.10 7.72 -13.37
N ASN A 63 3.89 7.14 -12.46
CA ASN A 63 4.92 7.86 -11.70
C ASN A 63 6.32 7.78 -12.32
N LYS A 64 6.47 7.14 -13.49
CA LYS A 64 7.77 6.82 -14.08
C LYS A 64 8.66 8.06 -14.27
N GLU A 65 8.12 9.14 -14.84
CA GLU A 65 8.87 10.37 -15.06
C GLU A 65 9.37 10.98 -13.74
N MET A 66 8.55 10.96 -12.68
CA MET A 66 8.94 11.44 -11.36
C MET A 66 10.03 10.56 -10.75
N ILE A 67 9.94 9.24 -10.91
CA ILE A 67 10.95 8.29 -10.43
C ILE A 67 12.29 8.53 -11.16
N GLU A 68 12.27 8.67 -12.48
CA GLU A 68 13.47 8.96 -13.28
C GLU A 68 14.13 10.28 -12.87
N MET A 69 13.34 11.33 -12.60
CA MET A 69 13.87 12.61 -12.09
C MET A 69 14.56 12.45 -10.72
N LEU A 70 13.95 11.70 -9.80
CA LEU A 70 14.52 11.45 -8.47
C LEU A 70 15.82 10.63 -8.54
N GLU A 71 15.93 9.69 -9.48
CA GLU A 71 17.14 8.90 -9.71
C GLU A 71 18.29 9.76 -10.27
N GLN A 72 17.99 10.64 -11.22
CA GLN A 72 18.97 11.60 -11.76
C GLN A 72 19.46 12.58 -10.69
N GLU A 73 18.57 13.07 -9.82
CA GLU A 73 18.94 13.94 -8.71
C GLU A 73 19.89 13.21 -7.74
N LYS A 74 19.58 11.97 -7.34
CA LYS A 74 20.45 11.17 -6.47
C LYS A 74 21.84 10.97 -7.06
N ALA A 75 21.94 10.65 -8.36
CA ALA A 75 23.20 10.43 -9.04
C ALA A 75 24.08 11.69 -9.16
N MET A 76 23.52 12.90 -8.98
CA MET A 76 24.29 14.15 -8.94
C MET A 76 25.02 14.35 -7.60
N TYR A 77 24.54 13.68 -6.55
CA TYR A 77 25.05 13.83 -5.18
C TYR A 77 25.89 12.63 -4.70
N GLU A 78 26.07 11.60 -5.53
CA GLU A 78 26.96 10.43 -5.32
C GLU A 78 28.27 10.56 -6.12
#